data_AF-A0A8B7PVX4-F1
#
_entry.id   AF-A0A8B7PVX4-F1
#
_cell.length_a   1.000
_cell.length_b   1.000
_cell.length_c   1.000
_cell.angle_alpha   90.00
_cell.angle_beta   90.00
_cell.angle_gamma   90.00
#
_symmetry.space_group_name_H-M   'P 1'
#
loop_
_entity.id
_entity.type
_entity.pdbx_description
1 polymer ?
#
loop_
_entity_poly.entity_id
_entity_poly.type
_entity_poly.pdbx_seq_one_letter_code
_entity_poly.pdbx_strand_id
1 'polypeptide(L)'
;MEEILHEHSYIAEDYLEELQKWRCPDYYENNVHKMQLPFSNKLLGSTLTAEEKQERRQQQLRRLQELNARRREEKLQLDQERLDRLLYVQELLEDGQMDQFHKALIELNMDSPEELQSYIHKLSSAVEQAKQKILQSEVTLEVDVVDSKPETPDLEPLEPSLEDVESINDFEPLFSEETPEVEKPVPTIQPVFNLAAYHQLFVGTERIRAPEIIFQPSLIGEEQAGIAETLQYILDRYPKGVQDMLVQNVFLTGGNMMYPGMKGRIEKELLEMRPFQSSFQVQLASNPVLDAWYGARDWALDHLDDDAVWVTRKDYEEKGGEYLKEHCASNVYVPIRLPKQASRSSEAQAPGKGSGASAGGAGEQA
;
A
#
# COMPACT_ATOMS: atom_id res chain seq x y z
N MET A 1 8.59 -10.29 10.24
CA MET A 1 8.18 -9.28 11.23
C MET A 1 8.36 -9.80 12.65
N GLU A 2 7.79 -10.97 12.99
CA GLU A 2 7.97 -11.59 14.32
C GLU A 2 9.45 -11.92 14.64
N GLU A 3 10.20 -12.48 13.70
CA GLU A 3 11.64 -12.73 13.89
C GLU A 3 12.42 -11.43 14.16
N ILE A 4 12.09 -10.37 13.40
CA ILE A 4 12.68 -9.03 13.62
C ILE A 4 12.38 -8.53 15.03
N LEU A 5 11.16 -8.75 15.52
CA LEU A 5 10.78 -8.39 16.88
C LEU A 5 11.65 -9.15 17.89
N HIS A 6 11.72 -10.48 17.80
CA HIS A 6 12.46 -11.29 18.77
C HIS A 6 13.98 -11.08 18.74
N GLU A 7 14.58 -10.89 17.56
CA GLU A 7 16.03 -10.76 17.42
C GLU A 7 16.55 -9.34 17.63
N HIS A 8 15.72 -8.33 17.38
CA HIS A 8 16.15 -6.93 17.39
C HIS A 8 15.47 -6.08 18.46
N SER A 9 14.48 -6.60 19.19
CA SER A 9 13.82 -5.87 20.29
C SER A 9 14.35 -6.31 21.64
N TYR A 10 14.17 -5.46 22.65
CA TYR A 10 14.55 -5.73 24.03
C TYR A 10 13.64 -4.98 24.99
N ILE A 11 13.57 -5.45 26.23
CA ILE A 11 12.86 -4.78 27.31
C ILE A 11 13.81 -3.81 28.00
N ALA A 12 13.40 -2.56 28.11
CA ALA A 12 14.12 -1.56 28.90
C ALA A 12 13.78 -1.74 30.39
N GLU A 13 14.80 -1.69 31.25
CA GLU A 13 14.60 -1.66 32.71
C GLU A 13 13.92 -0.36 33.16
N ASP A 14 14.31 0.77 32.57
CA ASP A 14 13.61 2.03 32.70
C ASP A 14 13.15 2.51 31.32
N TYR A 15 11.85 2.37 31.06
CA TYR A 15 11.28 2.71 29.77
C TYR A 15 11.41 4.21 29.45
N LEU A 16 11.22 5.08 30.45
CA LEU A 16 11.23 6.53 30.24
C LEU A 16 12.66 7.02 30.01
N GLU A 17 13.63 6.57 30.81
CA GLU A 17 15.03 6.93 30.60
C GLU A 17 15.55 6.41 29.26
N GLU A 18 15.21 5.17 28.88
CA GLU A 18 15.60 4.61 27.59
C GLU A 18 15.01 5.43 26.45
N LEU A 19 13.72 5.79 26.52
CA LEU A 19 13.08 6.65 25.53
C LEU A 19 13.74 8.02 25.41
N GLN A 20 14.28 8.60 26.49
CA GLN A 20 15.07 9.84 26.41
C GLN A 20 16.37 9.64 25.64
N LYS A 21 17.07 8.51 25.82
CA LYS A 21 18.28 8.21 25.03
C LYS A 21 17.96 8.17 23.55
N TRP A 22 16.86 7.54 23.16
CA TRP A 22 16.40 7.48 21.76
C TRP A 22 16.07 8.83 21.12
N ARG A 23 15.86 9.89 21.90
CA ARG A 23 15.70 11.25 21.37
C ARG A 23 17.01 11.90 20.93
N CYS A 24 18.15 11.40 21.41
CA CYS A 24 19.46 11.90 21.02
C CYS A 24 19.81 11.41 19.60
N PRO A 25 20.13 12.29 18.64
CA PRO A 25 20.48 11.90 17.28
C PRO A 25 21.64 10.91 17.22
N ASP A 26 22.71 11.15 18.00
CA ASP A 26 23.88 10.27 18.04
C ASP A 26 23.51 8.88 18.57
N TYR A 27 22.61 8.80 19.56
CA TYR A 27 22.15 7.51 20.07
C TYR A 27 21.28 6.80 19.03
N TYR A 28 20.39 7.52 18.36
CA TYR A 28 19.54 6.96 17.30
C TYR A 28 20.40 6.39 16.17
N GLU A 29 21.37 7.14 15.65
CA GLU A 29 22.21 6.69 14.53
C GLU A 29 23.02 5.43 14.85
N ASN A 30 23.50 5.32 16.10
CA ASN A 30 24.29 4.18 16.56
C ASN A 30 23.45 2.94 16.91
N ASN A 31 22.18 3.12 17.29
CA ASN A 31 21.32 2.03 17.77
C ASN A 31 20.19 1.66 16.81
N VAL A 32 19.91 2.45 15.77
CA VAL A 32 18.91 2.09 14.76
C VAL A 32 19.39 0.88 13.96
N HIS A 33 18.53 -0.13 13.85
CA HIS A 33 18.82 -1.29 13.01
C HIS A 33 18.38 -0.97 11.58
N LYS A 34 19.33 -0.99 10.65
CA LYS A 34 19.10 -0.75 9.22
C LYS A 34 19.11 -2.08 8.49
N MET A 35 17.95 -2.51 8.01
CA MET A 35 17.79 -3.79 7.31
C MET A 35 17.59 -3.52 5.82
N GLN A 36 18.48 -4.06 5.00
CA GLN A 36 18.34 -3.97 3.55
C GLN A 36 17.25 -4.95 3.10
N LEU A 37 16.19 -4.41 2.50
CA LEU A 37 15.17 -5.22 1.84
C LEU A 37 15.65 -5.59 0.44
N PRO A 38 15.17 -6.72 -0.12
CA PRO A 38 15.43 -7.04 -1.50
C PRO A 38 14.95 -5.91 -2.42
N PHE A 39 15.82 -5.51 -3.35
CA PHE A 39 15.52 -4.51 -4.36
C PHE A 39 16.10 -4.94 -5.70
N SER A 40 15.42 -4.53 -6.77
CA SER A 40 15.88 -4.78 -8.14
C SER A 40 16.44 -3.47 -8.68
N ASN A 41 17.71 -3.46 -9.11
CA ASN A 41 18.30 -2.33 -9.82
C ASN A 41 17.72 -2.09 -11.22
N LYS A 42 16.72 -2.87 -11.63
CA LYS A 42 15.92 -2.53 -12.80
C LYS A 42 15.13 -1.27 -12.45
N LEU A 43 15.68 -0.12 -12.85
CA LEU A 43 15.01 1.17 -12.86
C LEU A 43 13.54 0.98 -13.25
N LEU A 44 12.63 1.62 -12.53
CA LEU A 44 11.19 1.61 -12.80
C LEU A 44 10.82 2.26 -14.16
N GLY A 45 11.82 2.68 -14.93
CA GLY A 45 11.75 2.67 -16.38
C GLY A 45 12.81 1.69 -16.87
N SER A 46 12.42 0.47 -17.24
CA SER A 46 13.24 -0.30 -18.15
C SER A 46 13.46 0.62 -19.35
N THR A 47 14.70 1.08 -19.50
CA THR A 47 15.17 1.60 -20.77
C THR A 47 14.87 0.48 -21.74
N LEU A 48 13.75 0.62 -22.47
CA LEU A 48 13.51 -0.12 -23.69
C LEU A 48 14.86 -0.15 -24.39
N THR A 49 15.35 -1.34 -24.74
CA THR A 49 16.61 -1.46 -25.47
C THR A 49 16.56 -0.50 -26.67
N ALA A 50 17.71 -0.07 -27.21
CA ALA A 50 17.71 0.83 -28.37
C ALA A 50 16.78 0.31 -29.49
N GLU A 51 16.74 -1.02 -29.62
CA GLU A 51 15.84 -1.79 -30.45
C GLU A 51 14.35 -1.63 -30.08
N GLU A 52 13.97 -1.83 -28.81
CA GLU A 52 12.58 -1.65 -28.36
C GLU A 52 12.09 -0.19 -28.43
N LYS A 53 12.98 0.80 -28.24
CA LYS A 53 12.66 2.23 -28.46
C LYS A 53 12.46 2.56 -29.93
N GLN A 54 13.25 1.95 -30.80
CA GLN A 54 13.14 2.12 -32.25
C GLN A 54 11.88 1.44 -32.77
N GLU A 55 11.56 0.25 -32.27
CA GLU A 55 10.35 -0.49 -32.63
C GLU A 55 9.08 0.25 -32.20
N ARG A 56 9.02 0.80 -30.98
CA ARG A 56 7.88 1.65 -30.56
C ARG A 56 7.73 2.90 -31.43
N ARG A 57 8.83 3.56 -31.80
CA ARG A 57 8.80 4.72 -32.70
C ARG A 57 8.32 4.34 -34.09
N GLN A 58 8.78 3.22 -34.63
CA GLN A 58 8.31 2.69 -35.92
C GLN A 58 6.83 2.29 -35.86
N GLN A 59 6.36 1.67 -34.78
CA GLN A 59 4.94 1.34 -34.59
C GLN A 59 4.07 2.59 -34.48
N GLN A 60 4.53 3.63 -33.78
CA GLN A 60 3.83 4.92 -33.70
C GLN A 60 3.76 5.62 -35.07
N LEU A 61 4.87 5.64 -35.83
CA LEU A 61 4.92 6.18 -37.18
C LEU A 61 3.98 5.42 -38.13
N ARG A 62 3.97 4.08 -38.09
CA ARG A 62 3.04 3.26 -38.90
C ARG A 62 1.59 3.56 -38.59
N ARG A 63 1.22 3.65 -37.30
CA ARG A 63 -0.15 4.01 -36.91
C ARG A 63 -0.54 5.42 -37.37
N LEU A 64 0.38 6.37 -37.32
CA LEU A 64 0.13 7.72 -37.81
C LEU A 64 -0.07 7.75 -39.33
N GLN A 65 0.76 6.99 -40.07
CA GLN A 65 0.62 6.83 -41.52
C GLN A 65 -0.72 6.17 -41.89
N GLU A 66 -1.12 5.12 -41.18
CA GLU A 66 -2.42 4.45 -41.37
C GLU A 66 -3.59 5.39 -41.09
N LEU A 67 -3.52 6.17 -40.00
CA LEU A 67 -4.56 7.15 -39.66
C LEU A 67 -4.67 8.27 -40.72
N ASN A 68 -3.54 8.75 -41.23
CA ASN A 68 -3.53 9.75 -42.30
C ASN A 68 -3.98 9.18 -43.65
N ALA A 69 -3.66 7.92 -43.97
CA ALA A 69 -4.18 7.24 -45.15
C ALA A 69 -5.71 7.09 -45.08
N ARG A 70 -6.22 6.61 -43.95
CA ARG A 70 -7.66 6.49 -43.70
C ARG A 70 -8.39 7.83 -43.80
N ARG A 71 -7.82 8.91 -43.25
CA ARG A 71 -8.41 10.26 -43.40
C ARG A 71 -8.46 10.73 -44.86
N ARG A 72 -7.45 10.40 -45.67
CA ARG A 72 -7.44 10.73 -47.11
C ARG A 72 -8.51 9.93 -47.85
N GLU A 73 -8.68 8.65 -47.53
CA GLU A 73 -9.74 7.81 -48.07
C GLU A 73 -11.14 8.29 -47.66
N GLU A 74 -11.36 8.62 -46.38
CA GLU A 74 -12.63 9.15 -45.87
C GLU A 74 -12.98 10.49 -46.55
N LYS A 75 -12.00 11.38 -46.75
CA LYS A 75 -12.20 12.62 -47.51
C LYS A 75 -12.57 12.34 -48.97
N LEU A 76 -11.87 11.42 -49.62
CA LEU A 76 -12.18 11.02 -50.99
C LEU A 76 -13.59 10.43 -51.10
N GLN A 77 -14.02 9.63 -50.12
CA GLN A 77 -15.35 9.04 -50.07
C GLN A 77 -16.43 10.13 -49.94
N LEU A 78 -16.25 11.11 -49.06
CA LEU A 78 -17.17 12.24 -48.92
C LEU A 78 -17.24 13.08 -50.21
N ASP A 79 -16.09 13.35 -50.84
CA ASP A 79 -16.05 14.09 -52.10
C ASP A 79 -16.74 13.30 -53.23
N GLN A 80 -16.62 11.96 -53.24
CA GLN A 80 -17.33 11.09 -54.18
C GLN A 80 -18.84 11.09 -53.93
N GLU A 81 -19.30 10.93 -52.69
CA GLU A 81 -20.73 10.98 -52.36
C GLU A 81 -21.35 12.34 -52.72
N ARG A 82 -20.59 13.43 -52.49
CA ARG A 82 -21.00 14.77 -52.88
C ARG A 82 -21.10 14.89 -54.40
N LEU A 83 -20.13 14.36 -55.14
CA LEU A 83 -20.18 14.32 -56.60
C LEU A 83 -21.39 13.53 -57.10
N ASP A 84 -21.66 12.36 -56.52
CA ASP A 84 -22.80 11.51 -56.91
C ASP A 84 -24.14 12.23 -56.66
N ARG A 85 -24.27 12.97 -55.54
CA ARG A 85 -25.46 13.81 -55.29
C ARG A 85 -25.63 14.90 -56.33
N LEU A 86 -24.55 15.55 -56.75
CA LEU A 86 -24.62 16.61 -57.76
C LEU A 86 -24.97 16.04 -59.14
N LEU A 87 -24.41 14.88 -59.49
CA LEU A 87 -24.75 14.16 -60.72
C LEU A 87 -26.22 13.71 -60.74
N TYR A 88 -26.76 13.27 -59.61
CA TYR A 88 -28.18 12.96 -59.49
C TYR A 88 -29.06 14.19 -59.74
N VAL A 89 -28.67 15.37 -59.23
CA VAL A 89 -29.39 16.62 -59.53
C VAL A 89 -29.29 16.99 -61.01
N GLN A 90 -28.15 16.72 -61.66
CA GLN A 90 -28.03 16.88 -63.12
C GLN A 90 -28.94 15.91 -63.88
N GLU A 91 -29.07 14.66 -63.45
CA GLU A 91 -29.97 13.67 -64.05
C GLU A 91 -31.44 14.11 -63.98
N LEU A 92 -31.86 14.70 -62.85
CA LEU A 92 -33.21 15.27 -62.72
C LEU A 92 -33.50 16.39 -63.73
N LEU A 93 -32.47 17.15 -64.13
CA LEU A 93 -32.57 18.16 -65.20
C LEU A 93 -32.72 17.50 -66.58
N GLU A 94 -31.92 16.46 -66.84
CA GLU A 94 -31.94 15.70 -68.10
C GLU A 94 -33.28 14.96 -68.31
N ASP A 95 -33.86 14.43 -67.23
CA ASP A 95 -35.18 13.77 -67.20
C ASP A 95 -36.37 14.74 -67.26
N GLY A 96 -36.12 16.05 -67.28
CA GLY A 96 -37.15 17.09 -67.40
C GLY A 96 -37.96 17.34 -66.12
N GLN A 97 -37.52 16.85 -64.96
CA GLN A 97 -38.21 17.00 -63.67
C GLN A 97 -37.88 18.34 -62.98
N MET A 98 -38.30 19.44 -63.61
CA MET A 98 -37.91 20.81 -63.23
C MET A 98 -38.26 21.19 -61.79
N ASP A 99 -39.40 20.75 -61.25
CA ASP A 99 -39.82 21.09 -59.88
C ASP A 99 -38.90 20.45 -58.82
N GLN A 100 -38.45 19.23 -59.05
CA GLN A 100 -37.53 18.52 -58.15
C GLN A 100 -36.11 19.06 -58.28
N PHE A 101 -35.71 19.42 -59.51
CA PHE A 101 -34.44 20.07 -59.80
C PHE A 101 -34.29 21.42 -59.08
N HIS A 102 -35.28 22.31 -59.18
CA HIS A 102 -35.23 23.61 -58.50
C HIS A 102 -35.20 23.47 -56.98
N LYS A 103 -35.93 22.49 -56.43
CA LYS A 103 -35.90 22.21 -55.00
C LYS A 103 -34.52 21.73 -54.54
N ALA A 104 -33.89 20.84 -55.31
CA ALA A 104 -32.56 20.32 -55.01
C ALA A 104 -31.46 21.40 -55.15
N LEU A 105 -31.57 22.32 -56.11
CA LEU A 105 -30.68 23.48 -56.22
C LEU A 105 -30.75 24.39 -54.99
N ILE A 106 -31.96 24.65 -54.47
CA ILE A 106 -32.16 25.43 -53.25
C ILE A 106 -31.55 24.69 -52.03
N GLU A 107 -31.74 23.38 -51.92
CA GLU A 107 -31.16 22.58 -50.83
C GLU A 107 -29.62 22.56 -50.87
N LEU A 108 -29.02 22.67 -52.05
CA LEU A 108 -27.57 22.76 -52.26
C LEU A 108 -27.04 24.20 -52.24
N ASN A 109 -27.89 25.22 -52.03
CA ASN A 109 -27.57 26.66 -52.10
C ASN A 109 -26.85 27.05 -53.41
N MET A 110 -27.30 26.56 -54.56
CA MET A 110 -26.75 26.91 -55.87
C MET A 110 -27.74 27.76 -56.66
N ASP A 111 -27.26 28.85 -57.25
CA ASP A 111 -28.12 29.87 -57.85
C ASP A 111 -28.40 29.61 -59.34
N SER A 112 -27.59 28.76 -60.02
CA SER A 112 -27.76 28.46 -61.44
C SER A 112 -27.35 27.03 -61.85
N PRO A 113 -27.94 26.48 -62.93
CA PRO A 113 -27.55 25.17 -63.49
C PRO A 113 -26.12 25.16 -64.06
N GLU A 114 -25.61 26.30 -64.53
CA GLU A 114 -24.21 26.42 -64.98
C GLU A 114 -23.23 26.36 -63.82
N GLU A 115 -23.62 26.90 -62.66
CA GLU A 115 -22.84 26.79 -61.42
C GLU A 115 -22.73 25.32 -60.98
N LEU A 116 -23.83 24.57 -61.07
CA LEU A 116 -23.87 23.13 -60.82
C LEU A 116 -22.89 22.37 -61.71
N GLN A 117 -22.91 22.61 -63.02
CA GLN A 117 -22.01 21.96 -63.98
C GLN A 117 -20.52 22.31 -63.73
N SER A 118 -20.22 23.58 -63.43
CA SER A 118 -18.85 23.99 -63.10
C SER A 118 -18.34 23.30 -61.83
N TYR A 119 -19.21 23.16 -60.83
CA TYR A 119 -18.86 22.52 -59.57
C TYR A 119 -18.65 21.01 -59.72
N ILE A 120 -19.50 20.33 -60.50
CA ILE A 120 -19.33 18.91 -60.87
C ILE A 120 -17.99 18.71 -61.57
N HIS A 121 -17.62 19.57 -62.53
CA HIS A 121 -16.36 19.42 -63.26
C HIS A 121 -15.13 19.65 -62.37
N LYS A 122 -15.18 20.64 -61.47
CA LYS A 122 -14.10 20.89 -60.51
C LYS A 122 -13.96 19.73 -59.51
N LEU A 123 -15.07 19.25 -58.97
CA LEU A 123 -15.08 18.19 -57.97
C LEU A 123 -14.68 16.84 -58.60
N SER A 124 -15.12 16.53 -59.82
CA SER A 124 -14.71 15.30 -60.52
C SER A 124 -13.21 15.29 -60.81
N SER A 125 -12.65 16.42 -61.25
CA SER A 125 -11.20 16.54 -61.46
C SER A 125 -10.41 16.39 -60.14
N ALA A 126 -10.90 16.97 -59.04
CA ALA A 126 -10.28 16.86 -57.73
C ALA A 126 -10.32 15.41 -57.20
N VAL A 127 -11.46 14.72 -57.33
CA VAL A 127 -11.64 13.31 -56.95
C VAL A 127 -10.71 12.40 -57.77
N GLU A 128 -10.56 12.65 -59.07
CA GLU A 128 -9.69 11.83 -59.93
C GLU A 128 -8.20 12.03 -59.62
N GLN A 129 -7.78 13.27 -59.35
CA GLN A 129 -6.43 13.56 -58.87
C GLN A 129 -6.15 12.94 -57.49
N ALA A 130 -7.12 12.98 -56.58
CA ALA A 130 -7.00 12.35 -55.26
C ALA A 130 -6.91 10.82 -55.36
N LYS A 131 -7.70 10.17 -56.23
CA LYS A 131 -7.60 8.73 -56.52
C LYS A 131 -6.22 8.35 -57.06
N GLN A 132 -5.68 9.12 -58.01
CA GLN A 132 -4.35 8.86 -58.56
C GLN A 132 -3.24 8.99 -57.51
N LYS A 133 -3.33 9.97 -56.60
CA LYS A 133 -2.38 10.14 -55.50
C LYS A 133 -2.43 8.98 -54.49
N ILE A 134 -3.61 8.46 -54.18
CA ILE A 134 -3.76 7.31 -53.27
C ILE A 134 -3.15 6.05 -53.90
N LEU A 135 -3.49 5.74 -55.15
CA LEU A 135 -2.93 4.61 -55.91
C LEU A 135 -1.39 4.65 -56.00
N GLN A 136 -0.81 5.82 -56.26
CA GLN A 136 0.66 5.98 -56.27
C GLN A 136 1.28 5.76 -54.88
N SER A 137 0.59 6.18 -53.82
CA SER A 137 1.07 5.96 -52.44
C SER A 137 0.93 4.51 -51.97
N GLU A 138 -0.08 3.77 -52.42
CA GLU A 138 -0.24 2.33 -52.14
C GLU A 138 0.82 1.48 -52.86
N VAL A 139 1.11 1.78 -54.14
CA VAL A 139 2.17 1.08 -54.90
C VAL A 139 3.56 1.29 -54.28
N THR A 140 3.79 2.45 -53.66
CA THR A 140 5.07 2.74 -52.97
C THR A 140 5.18 1.95 -51.65
N LEU A 141 4.06 1.65 -50.99
CA LEU A 141 4.02 0.86 -49.74
C LEU A 141 4.20 -0.64 -49.98
N GLU A 142 3.75 -1.19 -51.12
CA GLU A 142 3.90 -2.62 -51.43
C GLU A 142 5.35 -3.03 -51.76
N VAL A 143 6.17 -2.11 -52.29
CA VAL A 143 7.59 -2.37 -52.61
C VAL A 143 8.45 -2.49 -51.33
N ASP A 144 8.07 -1.79 -50.25
CA ASP A 144 8.81 -1.77 -48.98
C ASP A 144 8.53 -2.98 -48.05
N VAL A 145 7.58 -3.86 -48.41
CA VAL A 145 7.20 -5.03 -47.57
C VAL A 145 7.94 -6.32 -47.96
N VAL A 146 8.61 -6.38 -49.13
CA VAL A 146 9.20 -7.63 -49.65
C VAL A 146 10.73 -7.73 -49.53
N ASP A 147 11.48 -6.67 -49.24
CA ASP A 147 12.93 -6.79 -49.05
C ASP A 147 13.36 -6.60 -47.59
N SER A 148 13.62 -7.73 -46.92
CA SER A 148 14.27 -7.75 -45.61
C SER A 148 15.78 -7.69 -45.78
N LYS A 149 16.35 -6.47 -45.75
CA LYS A 149 17.75 -6.25 -45.36
C LYS A 149 17.94 -4.81 -44.87
N PRO A 150 18.55 -4.58 -43.69
CA PRO A 150 18.83 -3.23 -43.23
C PRO A 150 20.12 -2.75 -43.90
N GLU A 151 20.02 -2.14 -45.07
CA GLU A 151 21.03 -1.18 -45.50
C GLU A 151 20.44 0.20 -45.24
N THR A 152 21.10 0.97 -44.37
CA THR A 152 20.79 2.37 -44.07
C THR A 152 20.90 3.21 -45.34
N PRO A 153 19.82 3.80 -45.87
CA PRO A 153 19.93 4.93 -46.76
C PRO A 153 19.96 6.19 -45.89
N ASP A 154 21.06 6.93 -46.01
CA ASP A 154 21.21 8.27 -45.47
C ASP A 154 20.08 9.14 -46.03
N LEU A 155 19.10 9.51 -45.19
CA LEU A 155 18.00 10.38 -45.57
C LEU A 155 18.40 11.82 -45.29
N GLU A 156 18.75 12.53 -46.37
CA GLU A 156 18.67 13.99 -46.42
C GLU A 156 17.28 14.45 -45.96
N PRO A 157 17.15 15.55 -45.20
CA PRO A 157 15.86 16.03 -44.75
C PRO A 157 15.07 16.55 -45.96
N LEU A 158 14.06 15.80 -46.40
CA LEU A 158 13.02 16.32 -47.28
C LEU A 158 12.17 17.31 -46.47
N GLU A 159 12.32 18.59 -46.77
CA GLU A 159 11.45 19.65 -46.26
C GLU A 159 9.99 19.35 -46.62
N PRO A 160 9.03 19.42 -45.66
CA PRO A 160 7.63 19.29 -45.98
C PRO A 160 7.17 20.54 -46.77
N SER A 161 6.57 20.31 -47.94
CA SER A 161 5.85 21.35 -48.69
C SER A 161 4.74 21.96 -47.85
N LEU A 162 4.71 23.30 -47.83
CA LEU A 162 3.89 24.18 -46.97
C LEU A 162 2.35 24.09 -47.13
N GLU A 163 1.80 23.12 -47.88
CA GLU A 163 0.37 23.13 -48.25
C GLU A 163 -0.55 22.31 -47.33
N ASP A 164 -0.02 21.54 -46.37
CA ASP A 164 -0.85 20.72 -45.46
C ASP A 164 -1.00 21.32 -44.04
N VAL A 165 -0.58 22.57 -43.82
CA VAL A 165 -0.49 23.20 -42.47
C VAL A 165 -1.81 23.83 -41.99
N GLU A 166 -2.85 23.96 -42.82
CA GLU A 166 -4.04 24.77 -42.46
C GLU A 166 -5.16 24.02 -41.71
N SER A 167 -4.99 22.75 -41.29
CA SER A 167 -6.04 22.02 -40.55
C SER A 167 -5.54 21.26 -39.32
N ILE A 168 -4.70 21.91 -38.50
CA ILE A 168 -4.21 21.36 -37.22
C ILE A 168 -4.58 22.23 -36.01
N ASN A 169 -5.26 23.36 -36.20
CA ASN A 169 -5.54 24.29 -35.10
C ASN A 169 -6.75 23.97 -34.19
N ASP A 170 -7.44 22.84 -34.36
CA ASP A 170 -8.67 22.57 -33.58
C ASP A 170 -8.57 21.49 -32.50
N PHE A 171 -7.41 20.91 -32.17
CA PHE A 171 -7.30 20.05 -30.97
C PHE A 171 -5.85 19.93 -30.45
N GLU A 172 -5.48 20.72 -29.45
CA GLU A 172 -4.51 20.32 -28.40
C GLU A 172 -5.27 19.40 -27.41
N PRO A 173 -4.72 18.42 -26.63
CA PRO A 173 -3.32 18.13 -26.24
C PRO A 173 -2.93 16.63 -26.15
N LEU A 174 -1.74 16.17 -26.58
CA LEU A 174 -1.18 14.87 -26.04
C LEU A 174 0.29 14.53 -26.34
N PHE A 175 1.04 15.36 -27.06
CA PHE A 175 2.48 15.19 -27.19
C PHE A 175 3.14 16.54 -27.05
N SER A 176 3.46 16.92 -25.81
CA SER A 176 4.47 17.92 -25.56
C SER A 176 5.79 17.36 -26.11
N GLU A 177 6.19 17.84 -27.29
CA GLU A 177 7.52 17.62 -27.83
C GLU A 177 8.53 18.14 -26.80
N GLU A 178 9.26 17.23 -26.16
CA GLU A 178 10.54 17.57 -25.54
C GLU A 178 11.48 18.01 -26.67
N THR A 179 11.53 19.32 -26.91
CA THR A 179 12.65 19.94 -27.62
C THR A 179 13.95 19.53 -26.91
N PRO A 180 15.02 19.16 -27.65
CA PRO A 180 16.31 18.97 -27.03
C PRO A 180 16.83 20.35 -26.63
N GLU A 181 16.60 20.76 -25.38
CA GLU A 181 17.27 21.91 -24.81
C GLU A 181 18.77 21.66 -24.85
N VAL A 182 19.49 22.52 -25.56
CA VAL A 182 20.95 22.63 -25.47
C VAL A 182 21.26 23.01 -24.02
N GLU A 183 21.68 22.03 -23.23
CA GLU A 183 22.07 22.20 -21.83
C GLU A 183 23.16 23.27 -21.70
N LYS A 184 22.77 24.44 -21.17
CA LYS A 184 23.72 25.30 -20.46
C LYS A 184 24.13 24.54 -19.19
N PRO A 185 25.43 24.49 -18.82
CA PRO A 185 25.87 23.78 -17.64
C PRO A 185 25.43 24.57 -16.40
N VAL A 186 24.25 24.24 -15.88
CA VAL A 186 23.84 24.58 -14.52
C VAL A 186 24.34 23.44 -13.64
N PRO A 187 25.14 23.68 -12.58
CA PRO A 187 25.54 22.64 -11.66
C PRO A 187 24.35 22.33 -10.75
N THR A 188 23.35 21.65 -11.31
CA THR A 188 22.28 21.04 -10.56
C THR A 188 22.88 19.78 -9.94
N ILE A 189 23.31 19.87 -8.68
CA ILE A 189 23.59 18.69 -7.86
C ILE A 189 22.24 17.98 -7.68
N GLN A 190 21.87 17.12 -8.62
CA GLN A 190 20.76 16.20 -8.41
C GLN A 190 21.21 15.20 -7.33
N PRO A 191 20.45 15.04 -6.23
CA PRO A 191 20.75 13.99 -5.27
C PRO A 191 20.68 12.66 -6.02
N VAL A 192 21.79 11.93 -6.03
CA VAL A 192 21.90 10.61 -6.66
C VAL A 192 20.80 9.74 -6.04
N PHE A 193 19.76 9.43 -6.81
CA PHE A 193 18.66 8.58 -6.38
C PHE A 193 19.20 7.17 -6.13
N ASN A 194 19.49 6.87 -4.86
CA ASN A 194 20.00 5.57 -4.47
C ASN A 194 18.84 4.63 -4.18
N LEU A 195 18.42 3.85 -5.18
CA LEU A 195 17.33 2.88 -5.06
C LEU A 195 17.54 1.89 -3.89
N ALA A 196 18.78 1.53 -3.58
CA ALA A 196 19.08 0.67 -2.44
C ALA A 196 18.67 1.33 -1.12
N ALA A 197 18.91 2.63 -0.97
CA ALA A 197 18.56 3.40 0.23
C ALA A 197 17.05 3.52 0.43
N TYR A 198 16.27 3.55 -0.65
CA TYR A 198 14.80 3.52 -0.57
C TYR A 198 14.25 2.16 -0.13
N HIS A 199 15.00 1.09 -0.35
CA HIS A 199 14.62 -0.27 0.04
C HIS A 199 15.24 -0.67 1.38
N GLN A 200 15.23 0.23 2.37
CA GLN A 200 15.73 -0.05 3.71
C GLN A 200 14.62 0.08 4.75
N LEU A 201 14.57 -0.88 5.67
CA LEU A 201 13.74 -0.81 6.86
C LEU A 201 14.60 -0.33 8.03
N PHE A 202 14.17 0.75 8.68
CA PHE A 202 14.80 1.30 9.87
C PHE A 202 13.96 0.91 11.08
N VAL A 203 14.56 0.18 12.02
CA VAL A 203 13.92 -0.20 13.28
C VAL A 203 14.65 0.53 14.40
N GLY A 204 14.03 1.58 14.94
CA GLY A 204 14.60 2.46 15.95
C GLY A 204 13.92 2.25 17.29
N THR A 205 13.11 3.22 17.73
CA THR A 205 12.38 3.15 19.01
C THR A 205 11.43 1.97 19.11
N GLU A 206 10.98 1.43 17.98
CA GLU A 206 10.08 0.27 17.91
C GLU A 206 10.68 -0.94 18.64
N ARG A 207 12.02 -1.04 18.68
CA ARG A 207 12.78 -2.08 19.39
C ARG A 207 12.49 -2.16 20.88
N ILE A 208 12.07 -1.04 21.50
CA ILE A 208 11.68 -1.00 22.92
C ILE A 208 10.18 -0.79 23.11
N ARG A 209 9.50 -0.10 22.18
CA ARG A 209 8.08 0.21 22.32
C ARG A 209 7.20 -1.01 22.09
N ALA A 210 7.55 -1.87 21.14
CA ALA A 210 6.77 -3.04 20.81
C ALA A 210 6.72 -4.07 21.97
N PRO A 211 7.83 -4.44 22.62
CA PRO A 211 7.78 -5.38 23.74
C PRO A 211 7.31 -4.72 25.07
N GLU A 212 7.33 -3.39 25.18
CA GLU A 212 6.80 -2.67 26.37
C GLU A 212 5.30 -2.89 26.57
N ILE A 213 4.55 -3.31 25.55
CA ILE A 213 3.10 -3.58 25.66
C ILE A 213 2.76 -4.64 26.73
N ILE A 214 3.72 -5.50 27.09
CA ILE A 214 3.55 -6.50 28.17
C ILE A 214 3.44 -5.82 29.54
N PHE A 215 4.11 -4.67 29.71
CA PHE A 215 4.08 -3.85 30.91
C PHE A 215 3.05 -2.72 30.82
N GLN A 216 2.82 -2.18 29.62
CA GLN A 216 1.89 -1.08 29.36
C GLN A 216 0.95 -1.40 28.20
N PRO A 217 -0.10 -2.23 28.41
CA PRO A 217 -1.08 -2.57 27.37
C PRO A 217 -1.82 -1.35 26.80
N SER A 218 -1.92 -0.26 27.57
CA SER A 218 -2.54 0.99 27.12
C SER A 218 -1.87 1.60 25.88
N LEU A 219 -0.62 1.24 25.57
CA LEU A 219 0.08 1.67 24.35
C LEU A 219 -0.63 1.20 23.06
N ILE A 220 -1.38 0.09 23.13
CA ILE A 220 -2.21 -0.43 22.03
C ILE A 220 -3.70 -0.15 22.23
N GLY A 221 -4.06 0.64 23.24
CA GLY A 221 -5.45 0.97 23.57
C GLY A 221 -6.20 -0.09 24.39
N GLU A 222 -5.48 -1.07 24.94
CA GLU A 222 -6.08 -2.08 25.82
C GLU A 222 -6.17 -1.55 27.26
N GLU A 223 -7.34 -1.71 27.88
CA GLU A 223 -7.61 -1.31 29.28
C GLU A 223 -7.24 -2.42 30.28
N GLN A 224 -6.35 -3.34 29.90
CA GLN A 224 -5.87 -4.42 30.76
C GLN A 224 -4.65 -3.99 31.57
N ALA A 225 -4.50 -4.57 32.75
CA ALA A 225 -3.32 -4.38 33.58
C ALA A 225 -2.09 -5.04 32.93
N GLY A 226 -0.94 -4.38 33.03
CA GLY A 226 0.35 -4.97 32.65
C GLY A 226 0.77 -6.12 33.57
N ILE A 227 1.85 -6.82 33.21
CA ILE A 227 2.35 -7.94 34.01
C ILE A 227 2.77 -7.52 35.43
N ALA A 228 3.35 -6.32 35.60
CA ALA A 228 3.79 -5.80 36.89
C ALA A 228 2.60 -5.50 37.82
N GLU A 229 1.60 -4.77 37.32
CA GLU A 229 0.36 -4.48 38.05
C GLU A 229 -0.39 -5.78 38.40
N THR A 230 -0.42 -6.74 37.48
CA THR A 230 -1.03 -8.06 37.71
C THR A 230 -0.29 -8.81 38.83
N LEU A 231 1.04 -8.75 38.85
CA LEU A 231 1.85 -9.36 39.90
C LEU A 231 1.54 -8.75 41.27
N GLN A 232 1.50 -7.41 41.36
CA GLN A 232 1.11 -6.71 42.59
C GLN A 232 -0.28 -7.14 43.07
N TYR A 233 -1.25 -7.12 42.16
CA TYR A 233 -2.63 -7.47 42.45
C TYR A 233 -2.77 -8.90 42.98
N ILE A 234 -2.01 -9.85 42.44
CA ILE A 234 -2.00 -11.24 42.91
C ILE A 234 -1.36 -11.32 44.30
N LEU A 235 -0.20 -10.68 44.51
CA LEU A 235 0.50 -10.71 45.80
C LEU A 235 -0.37 -10.14 46.93
N ASP A 236 -1.10 -9.05 46.67
CA ASP A 236 -1.98 -8.40 47.65
C ASP A 236 -3.14 -9.30 48.14
N ARG A 237 -3.48 -10.37 47.40
CA ARG A 237 -4.47 -11.36 47.84
C ARG A 237 -3.95 -12.35 48.87
N TYR A 238 -2.63 -12.42 49.05
CA TYR A 238 -2.00 -13.35 49.98
C TYR A 238 -1.54 -12.64 51.26
N PRO A 239 -1.56 -13.33 52.42
CA PRO A 239 -0.94 -12.82 53.64
C PRO A 239 0.56 -12.56 53.44
N LYS A 240 1.12 -11.58 54.15
CA LYS A 240 2.54 -11.16 54.02
C LYS A 240 3.54 -12.31 54.02
N GLY A 241 3.42 -13.26 54.95
CA GLY A 241 4.33 -14.40 55.01
C GLY A 241 4.28 -15.33 53.78
N VAL A 242 3.12 -15.41 53.10
CA VAL A 242 2.99 -16.17 51.84
C VAL A 242 3.55 -15.36 50.68
N GLN A 243 3.33 -14.04 50.66
CA GLN A 243 3.95 -13.18 49.66
C GLN A 243 5.47 -13.33 49.66
N ASP A 244 6.09 -13.33 50.85
CA ASP A 244 7.53 -13.49 51.00
C ASP A 244 8.01 -14.81 50.38
N MET A 245 7.29 -15.91 50.57
CA MET A 245 7.64 -17.21 49.96
C MET A 245 7.47 -17.21 48.43
N LEU A 246 6.42 -16.57 47.91
CA LEU A 246 6.16 -16.49 46.48
C LEU A 246 7.26 -15.71 45.75
N VAL A 247 7.69 -14.58 46.31
CA VAL A 247 8.71 -13.72 45.66
C VAL A 247 10.13 -14.30 45.73
N GLN A 248 10.39 -15.30 46.58
CA GLN A 248 11.65 -16.07 46.52
C GLN A 248 11.69 -17.06 45.35
N ASN A 249 10.57 -17.32 44.68
CA ASN A 249 10.47 -18.37 43.67
C ASN A 249 9.77 -17.86 42.40
N VAL A 250 10.18 -16.69 41.90
CA VAL A 250 9.65 -16.15 40.65
C VAL A 250 10.38 -16.80 39.48
N PHE A 251 9.68 -17.63 38.72
CA PHE A 251 10.23 -18.35 37.57
C PHE A 251 9.64 -17.82 36.26
N LEU A 252 10.50 -17.33 35.37
CA LEU A 252 10.11 -16.78 34.06
C LEU A 252 10.29 -17.85 32.98
N THR A 253 9.21 -18.15 32.26
CA THR A 253 9.17 -19.15 31.18
C THR A 253 8.23 -18.71 30.05
N GLY A 254 8.35 -19.33 28.88
CA GLY A 254 7.64 -18.98 27.65
C GLY A 254 8.47 -18.12 26.69
N GLY A 255 8.15 -18.20 25.39
CA GLY A 255 8.93 -17.54 24.33
C GLY A 255 8.99 -16.01 24.46
N ASN A 256 7.94 -15.37 24.97
CA ASN A 256 7.93 -13.92 25.21
C ASN A 256 8.85 -13.47 26.35
N MET A 257 9.37 -14.38 27.17
CA MET A 257 10.36 -14.04 28.21
C MET A 257 11.80 -13.99 27.67
N MET A 258 12.00 -14.32 26.39
CA MET A 258 13.31 -14.33 25.74
C MET A 258 13.86 -12.95 25.40
N TYR A 259 13.05 -11.88 25.52
CA TYR A 259 13.53 -10.54 25.25
C TYR A 259 14.69 -10.19 26.22
N PRO A 260 15.83 -9.71 25.70
CA PRO A 260 16.90 -9.20 26.55
C PRO A 260 16.37 -8.13 27.51
N GLY A 261 16.85 -8.13 28.76
CA GLY A 261 16.40 -7.19 29.79
C GLY A 261 15.12 -7.59 30.53
N MET A 262 14.39 -8.62 30.10
CA MET A 262 13.14 -9.07 30.75
C MET A 262 13.34 -9.38 32.24
N LYS A 263 14.37 -10.17 32.58
CA LYS A 263 14.68 -10.51 33.98
C LYS A 263 14.95 -9.25 34.82
N GLY A 264 15.82 -8.36 34.34
CA GLY A 264 16.19 -7.13 35.05
C GLY A 264 14.99 -6.21 35.25
N ARG A 265 14.11 -6.09 34.25
CA ARG A 265 12.87 -5.34 34.37
C ARG A 265 11.96 -5.92 35.44
N ILE A 266 11.71 -7.23 35.45
CA ILE A 266 10.88 -7.87 36.49
C ILE A 266 11.49 -7.72 37.89
N GLU A 267 12.82 -7.82 38.02
CA GLU A 267 13.53 -7.60 39.28
C GLU A 267 13.35 -6.15 39.78
N LYS A 268 13.41 -5.17 38.89
CA LYS A 268 13.17 -3.75 39.23
C LYS A 268 11.72 -3.51 39.65
N GLU A 269 10.76 -4.03 38.89
CA GLU A 269 9.32 -3.93 39.21
C GLU A 269 9.04 -4.55 40.59
N LEU A 270 9.61 -5.71 40.90
CA LEU A 270 9.51 -6.32 42.23
C LEU A 270 10.17 -5.46 43.31
N LEU A 271 11.33 -4.86 43.04
CA LEU A 271 11.99 -3.96 43.99
C LEU A 271 11.10 -2.76 44.34
N GLU A 272 10.42 -2.18 43.36
CA GLU A 272 9.55 -1.02 43.52
C GLU A 272 8.23 -1.36 44.25
N MET A 273 7.66 -2.54 43.97
CA MET A 273 6.43 -3.01 44.61
C MET A 273 6.62 -3.42 46.08
N ARG A 274 7.82 -3.85 46.46
CA ARG A 274 8.05 -4.56 47.71
C ARG A 274 8.56 -3.63 48.82
N PRO A 275 8.30 -3.96 50.10
CA PRO A 275 8.82 -3.17 51.21
C PRO A 275 10.34 -3.04 51.16
N PHE A 276 10.85 -1.88 51.59
CA PHE A 276 12.29 -1.61 51.66
C PHE A 276 13.02 -2.73 52.42
N GLN A 277 14.17 -3.16 51.88
CA GLN A 277 15.00 -4.28 52.38
C GLN A 277 14.39 -5.68 52.33
N SER A 278 13.22 -5.86 51.71
CA SER A 278 12.75 -7.22 51.40
C SER A 278 13.61 -7.88 50.32
N SER A 279 13.74 -9.20 50.38
CA SER A 279 14.44 -9.99 49.35
C SER A 279 13.45 -10.66 48.40
N PHE A 280 13.93 -10.94 47.19
CA PHE A 280 13.22 -11.68 46.16
C PHE A 280 14.24 -12.37 45.26
N GLN A 281 13.79 -13.38 44.52
CA GLN A 281 14.64 -14.09 43.57
C GLN A 281 13.85 -14.37 42.30
N VAL A 282 14.40 -13.87 41.18
CA VAL A 282 13.86 -14.10 39.83
C VAL A 282 14.82 -15.03 39.09
N GLN A 283 14.27 -16.13 38.60
CA GLN A 283 14.97 -17.12 37.80
C GLN A 283 14.37 -17.14 36.40
N LEU A 284 15.21 -16.92 35.39
CA LEU A 284 14.83 -17.17 34.00
C LEU A 284 15.14 -18.63 33.71
N ALA A 285 14.18 -19.33 33.10
CA ALA A 285 14.34 -20.69 32.62
C ALA A 285 15.59 -20.81 31.72
N SER A 286 16.25 -21.97 31.73
CA SER A 286 17.45 -22.18 30.90
C SER A 286 17.07 -22.20 29.42
N ASN A 287 15.93 -22.83 29.09
CA ASN A 287 15.32 -22.76 27.77
C ASN A 287 13.83 -22.41 27.91
N PRO A 288 13.47 -21.12 28.05
CA PRO A 288 12.08 -20.69 28.28
C PRO A 288 11.06 -21.22 27.27
N VAL A 289 11.48 -21.55 26.05
CA VAL A 289 10.62 -22.11 25.00
C VAL A 289 10.36 -23.61 25.20
N LEU A 290 11.35 -24.38 25.67
CA LEU A 290 11.30 -25.85 25.70
C LEU A 290 11.15 -26.44 27.10
N ASP A 291 11.43 -25.67 28.16
CA ASP A 291 11.43 -26.17 29.54
C ASP A 291 10.04 -26.64 29.98
N ALA A 292 8.95 -26.09 29.42
CA ALA A 292 7.61 -26.62 29.62
C ALA A 292 7.46 -28.06 29.08
N TRP A 293 8.03 -28.34 27.90
CA TRP A 293 8.03 -29.68 27.31
C TRP A 293 8.98 -30.63 28.05
N TYR A 294 10.17 -30.16 28.42
CA TYR A 294 11.10 -30.97 29.20
C TYR A 294 10.52 -31.34 30.57
N GLY A 295 9.88 -30.38 31.27
CA GLY A 295 9.19 -30.65 32.52
C GLY A 295 8.07 -31.68 32.36
N ALA A 296 7.24 -31.55 31.32
CA ALA A 296 6.19 -32.52 31.03
C ALA A 296 6.73 -33.91 30.66
N ARG A 297 7.83 -33.97 29.88
CA ARG A 297 8.51 -35.22 29.53
C ARG A 297 9.05 -35.92 30.77
N ASP A 298 9.78 -35.20 31.60
CA ASP A 298 10.43 -35.75 32.79
C ASP A 298 9.35 -36.20 33.80
N TRP A 299 8.31 -35.38 34.01
CA TRP A 299 7.16 -35.75 34.82
C TRP A 299 6.45 -37.01 34.29
N ALA A 300 6.23 -37.11 32.97
CA ALA A 300 5.59 -38.28 32.36
C ALA A 300 6.43 -39.56 32.51
N LEU A 301 7.76 -39.45 32.37
CA LEU A 301 8.68 -40.57 32.54
C LEU A 301 8.74 -41.04 34.00
N ASP A 302 8.74 -40.12 34.95
CA ASP A 302 8.79 -40.43 36.38
C ASP A 302 7.50 -41.08 36.89
N HIS A 303 6.36 -40.83 36.23
CA HIS A 303 5.04 -41.34 36.63
C HIS A 303 4.50 -42.43 35.70
N LEU A 304 5.34 -43.07 34.88
CA LEU A 304 4.92 -44.11 33.91
C LEU A 304 4.08 -45.23 34.55
N ASP A 305 4.45 -45.63 35.77
CA ASP A 305 3.80 -46.74 36.49
C ASP A 305 2.68 -46.28 37.44
N ASP A 306 2.37 -44.97 37.48
CA ASP A 306 1.34 -44.41 38.35
C ASP A 306 -0.01 -44.28 37.63
N ASP A 307 -0.81 -45.35 37.67
CA ASP A 307 -2.16 -45.39 37.10
C ASP A 307 -3.09 -44.28 37.63
N ALA A 308 -2.77 -43.61 38.75
CA ALA A 308 -3.62 -42.56 39.31
C ALA A 308 -3.55 -41.24 38.52
N VAL A 309 -2.46 -40.98 37.80
CA VAL A 309 -2.29 -39.71 37.06
C VAL A 309 -2.67 -39.82 35.58
N TRP A 310 -2.87 -41.04 35.08
CA TRP A 310 -3.27 -41.30 33.70
C TRP A 310 -4.77 -41.52 33.57
N VAL A 311 -5.33 -41.14 32.42
CA VAL A 311 -6.72 -41.45 32.09
C VAL A 311 -6.73 -42.48 30.96
N THR A 312 -7.25 -43.67 31.23
CA THR A 312 -7.39 -44.69 30.18
C THR A 312 -8.47 -44.29 29.19
N ARG A 313 -8.38 -44.80 27.96
CA ARG A 313 -9.43 -44.61 26.95
C ARG A 313 -10.80 -45.09 27.44
N LYS A 314 -10.84 -46.21 28.15
CA LYS A 314 -12.09 -46.77 28.70
C LYS A 314 -12.71 -45.84 29.75
N ASP A 315 -11.90 -45.32 30.67
CA ASP A 315 -12.36 -44.34 31.67
C ASP A 315 -12.95 -43.10 31.01
N TYR A 316 -12.29 -42.59 29.96
CA TYR A 316 -12.78 -41.43 29.22
C TYR A 316 -14.09 -41.71 28.47
N GLU A 317 -14.24 -42.88 27.86
CA GLU A 317 -15.47 -43.28 27.16
C GLU A 317 -16.65 -43.46 28.13
N GLU A 318 -16.41 -43.92 29.37
CA GLU A 318 -17.47 -44.10 30.39
C GLU A 318 -17.83 -42.81 31.12
N LYS A 319 -16.84 -41.99 31.50
CA LYS A 319 -17.02 -40.80 32.34
C LYS A 319 -17.15 -39.49 31.54
N GLY A 320 -16.74 -39.51 30.27
CA GLY A 320 -16.76 -38.35 29.37
C GLY A 320 -15.67 -37.31 29.68
N GLY A 321 -15.60 -36.27 28.86
CA GLY A 321 -14.59 -35.21 28.99
C GLY A 321 -14.71 -34.35 30.25
N GLU A 322 -15.90 -34.30 30.85
CA GLU A 322 -16.17 -33.56 32.09
C GLU A 322 -15.44 -34.15 33.30
N TYR A 323 -15.05 -35.42 33.24
CA TYR A 323 -14.27 -36.09 34.30
C TYR A 323 -12.93 -35.39 34.58
N LEU A 324 -12.35 -34.72 33.57
CA LEU A 324 -11.12 -33.94 33.76
C LEU A 324 -11.29 -32.81 34.78
N LYS A 325 -12.49 -32.33 35.10
CA LYS A 325 -12.66 -31.31 36.15
C LYS A 325 -12.37 -31.83 37.56
N GLU A 326 -12.51 -33.14 37.76
CA GLU A 326 -12.31 -33.83 39.03
C GLU A 326 -10.99 -34.63 39.07
N HIS A 327 -10.39 -34.86 37.90
CA HIS A 327 -9.16 -35.64 37.78
C HIS A 327 -7.94 -34.87 38.31
N CYS A 328 -7.06 -35.58 39.03
CA CYS A 328 -5.85 -35.01 39.63
C CYS A 328 -4.84 -34.47 38.59
N ALA A 329 -4.87 -34.99 37.36
CA ALA A 329 -4.02 -34.53 36.25
C ALA A 329 -4.53 -33.24 35.57
N SER A 330 -5.59 -32.63 36.09
CA SER A 330 -6.18 -31.41 35.56
C SER A 330 -6.18 -30.30 36.59
N ASN A 331 -6.45 -29.07 36.16
CA ASN A 331 -6.51 -27.94 37.06
C ASN A 331 -7.69 -28.09 38.03
N VAL A 332 -7.40 -28.00 39.33
CA VAL A 332 -8.45 -27.93 40.36
C VAL A 332 -9.35 -26.74 40.04
N TYR A 333 -10.63 -27.00 39.81
CA TYR A 333 -11.61 -25.93 39.60
C TYR A 333 -11.79 -25.15 40.91
N VAL A 334 -11.19 -23.97 40.98
CA VAL A 334 -11.41 -23.02 42.07
C VAL A 334 -12.40 -21.97 41.57
N PRO A 335 -13.67 -21.97 42.02
CA PRO A 335 -14.63 -20.95 41.61
C PRO A 335 -14.20 -19.59 42.14
N ILE A 336 -13.64 -18.75 41.27
CA ILE A 336 -13.29 -17.37 41.60
C ILE A 336 -14.61 -16.59 41.73
N ARG A 337 -14.99 -16.24 42.96
CA ARG A 337 -16.05 -15.27 43.20
C ARG A 337 -15.51 -13.87 42.93
N LEU A 338 -15.61 -13.42 41.68
CA LEU A 338 -15.33 -12.03 41.34
C LEU A 338 -16.37 -11.15 42.07
N PRO A 339 -15.95 -10.13 42.84
CA PRO A 339 -16.87 -9.12 43.32
C PRO A 339 -17.56 -8.51 42.10
N LYS A 340 -18.88 -8.49 42.11
CA LYS A 340 -19.68 -7.88 41.03
C LYS A 340 -19.21 -6.43 40.91
N GLN A 341 -18.51 -6.08 39.82
CA GLN A 341 -18.18 -4.69 39.54
C GLN A 341 -19.50 -3.91 39.55
N ALA A 342 -19.59 -2.89 40.41
CA ALA A 342 -20.71 -1.97 40.40
C ALA A 342 -20.78 -1.39 38.98
N SER A 343 -21.91 -1.59 38.30
CA SER A 343 -22.17 -0.98 37.00
C SER A 343 -21.92 0.51 37.11
N ARG A 344 -20.92 1.04 36.39
CA ARG A 344 -20.73 2.48 36.23
C ARG A 344 -21.99 3.02 35.56
N SER A 345 -22.88 3.60 36.36
CA SER A 345 -23.96 4.44 35.86
C SER A 345 -23.34 5.61 35.12
N SER A 346 -23.68 5.72 33.84
CA SER A 346 -23.33 6.84 32.98
C SER A 346 -23.99 8.13 33.50
N GLU A 347 -23.26 8.94 34.25
CA GLU A 347 -23.60 10.35 34.43
C GLU A 347 -22.50 11.20 33.79
N ALA A 348 -22.60 11.36 32.48
CA ALA A 348 -22.10 12.54 31.81
C ALA A 348 -23.20 13.61 31.91
N GLN A 349 -23.15 14.47 32.92
CA GLN A 349 -23.83 15.76 32.90
C GLN A 349 -22.82 16.88 32.73
N ALA A 350 -22.91 17.56 31.58
CA ALA A 350 -22.18 18.76 31.24
C ALA A 350 -22.52 19.94 32.19
N PRO A 351 -21.62 20.92 32.38
CA PRO A 351 -21.85 22.03 33.30
C PRO A 351 -22.75 23.09 32.64
N GLY A 352 -23.95 23.27 33.19
CA GLY A 352 -24.83 24.39 32.87
C GLY A 352 -24.42 25.66 33.63
N LYS A 353 -24.15 26.74 32.88
CA LYS A 353 -23.99 28.10 33.38
C LYS A 353 -25.25 28.57 34.13
N GLY A 354 -25.09 29.30 35.23
CA GLY A 354 -26.19 30.00 35.88
C GLY A 354 -25.82 30.72 37.17
N SER A 355 -25.38 31.97 37.00
CA SER A 355 -25.21 33.06 37.98
C SER A 355 -26.10 33.08 39.24
N GLY A 356 -25.48 33.51 40.35
CA GLY A 356 -26.03 34.65 41.11
C GLY A 356 -26.28 34.45 42.61
N ALA A 357 -25.79 35.43 43.36
CA ALA A 357 -26.22 35.92 44.67
C ALA A 357 -25.43 35.47 45.92
N SER A 358 -24.92 36.52 46.53
CA SER A 358 -24.21 36.69 47.80
C SER A 358 -25.09 36.49 49.05
N ALA A 359 -24.50 35.91 50.10
CA ALA A 359 -24.60 36.27 51.52
C ALA A 359 -23.77 35.21 52.27
N GLY A 360 -22.73 35.50 53.05
CA GLY A 360 -22.74 36.34 54.24
C GLY A 360 -23.04 35.46 55.46
N GLY A 361 -22.03 35.09 56.25
CA GLY A 361 -22.25 34.40 57.53
C GLY A 361 -21.01 33.70 58.09
N ALA A 362 -20.42 34.31 59.11
CA ALA A 362 -19.33 33.77 59.93
C ALA A 362 -19.81 32.68 60.92
N GLY A 363 -18.87 31.92 61.49
CA GLY A 363 -19.01 31.43 62.87
C GLY A 363 -18.83 29.93 63.13
N GLU A 364 -17.78 29.64 63.90
CA GLU A 364 -17.70 28.68 65.03
C GLU A 364 -17.71 27.15 64.84
N GLN A 365 -16.57 26.57 65.27
CA GLN A 365 -16.38 25.51 66.27
C GLN A 365 -17.37 24.32 66.32
N ALA A 366 -16.86 23.11 66.10
CA ALA A 366 -16.48 22.16 67.16
C ALA A 366 -15.77 20.94 66.55
#